data_AF-A0A953M5I2-F1
#
_entry.id   AF-A0A953M5I2-F1
#
_cell.length_a   1.000
_cell.length_b   1.000
_cell.length_c   1.000
_cell.angle_alpha   90.00
_cell.angle_beta   90.00
_cell.angle_gamma   90.00
#
_symmetry.space_group_name_H-M   'P 1'
#
loop_
_entity.id
_entity.type
_entity.pdbx_description
1 polymer ?
#
loop_
_entity_poly.entity_id
_entity_poly.type
_entity_poly.pdbx_seq_one_letter_code
_entity_poly.pdbx_strand_id
1 'polypeptide(L)' 'MTSPPEKITIKCPDCGHVYEDWWRPSINLMIDDFDEAYITDATSSVCPVCGFRVQHGGLVVGKDGVFNVEGN' A
#
# COMPACT_ATOMS: atom_id res chain seq x y z
N MET A 1 -13.84 -7.28 -5.06
CA MET A 1 -13.12 -6.70 -6.21
C MET A 1 -11.87 -6.01 -5.72
N THR A 2 -10.81 -6.04 -6.51
CA THR A 2 -9.52 -5.41 -6.24
C THR A 2 -9.38 -4.14 -7.08
N SER A 3 -9.01 -3.00 -6.48
CA SER A 3 -8.80 -1.74 -7.21
C SER A 3 -7.57 -1.82 -8.13
N PRO A 4 -7.54 -1.12 -9.27
CA PRO A 4 -6.32 -1.02 -10.06
C PRO A 4 -5.21 -0.29 -9.29
N PRO A 5 -3.92 -0.51 -9.62
CA PRO A 5 -2.82 0.32 -9.13
C PRO A 5 -2.93 1.76 -9.64
N GLU A 6 -2.59 2.72 -8.79
CA GLU A 6 -2.62 4.15 -9.07
C GLU A 6 -1.25 4.76 -8.80
N LYS A 7 -0.85 5.77 -9.59
CA LYS A 7 0.34 6.56 -9.32
C LYS A 7 0.02 7.64 -8.30
N ILE A 8 0.90 7.82 -7.31
CA ILE A 8 0.74 8.81 -6.24
C ILE A 8 2.02 9.63 -6.06
N THR A 9 1.85 10.88 -5.66
CA THR A 9 2.95 11.74 -5.19
C THR A 9 2.96 11.73 -3.67
N ILE A 10 4.09 11.37 -3.08
CA ILE A 10 4.25 11.22 -1.63
C ILE A 10 5.26 12.24 -1.14
N LYS A 11 4.93 12.92 -0.05
CA LYS A 11 5.90 13.68 0.74
C LYS A 11 6.31 12.84 1.94
N CYS A 12 7.60 12.48 2.01
CA CYS A 12 8.14 11.74 3.15
C CYS A 12 7.90 12.53 4.46
N PRO A 13 7.28 11.93 5.48
CA PRO A 13 7.02 12.62 6.75
C PRO A 13 8.29 12.81 7.59
N ASP A 14 9.33 12.00 7.36
CA ASP A 14 10.59 12.06 8.09
C ASP A 14 11.53 13.12 7.50
N CYS A 15 11.93 12.99 6.24
CA CYS A 15 12.91 13.90 5.62
C CYS A 15 12.30 15.01 4.74
N GLY A 16 10.97 15.00 4.52
CA GLY A 16 10.27 15.99 3.70
C GLY A 16 10.47 15.85 2.18
N HIS A 17 11.25 14.87 1.71
CA HIS A 17 11.47 14.63 0.28
C HIS A 17 10.17 14.23 -0.43
N VAL A 18 9.95 14.77 -1.62
CA VAL A 18 8.78 14.47 -2.44
C VAL A 18 9.20 13.53 -3.57
N TYR A 19 8.48 12.43 -3.73
CA TYR A 19 8.76 11.40 -4.73
C TYR A 19 7.46 10.79 -5.27
N GLU A 20 7.55 10.14 -6.43
CA GLU A 20 6.44 9.40 -7.03
C GLU A 20 6.58 7.91 -6.71
N ASP A 21 5.45 7.27 -6.47
CA ASP A 21 5.35 5.81 -6.34
C ASP A 21 3.97 5.33 -6.82
N TRP A 22 3.66 4.05 -6.61
CA TRP A 22 2.35 3.48 -6.86
C TRP A 22 1.69 3.00 -5.57
N TRP A 23 0.37 2.89 -5.60
CA TRP A 23 -0.44 2.41 -4.49
C TRP A 23 -1.64 1.64 -5.03
N ARG A 24 -2.07 0.59 -4.33
CA ARG A 24 -3.32 -0.11 -4.63
C ARG A 24 -4.30 0.04 -3.44
N PRO A 25 -5.34 0.86 -3.57
CA PRO A 25 -6.22 1.21 -2.44
C PRO A 25 -7.04 0.05 -1.87
N SER A 26 -7.31 -0.98 -2.67
CA SER A 26 -8.05 -2.16 -2.21
C SER A 26 -7.52 -3.46 -2.81
N ILE A 27 -7.41 -4.47 -1.96
CA ILE A 27 -6.93 -5.81 -2.27
C ILE A 27 -7.97 -6.82 -1.80
N ASN A 28 -8.41 -7.71 -2.68
CA ASN A 28 -9.36 -8.77 -2.34
C ASN A 28 -8.72 -10.14 -2.50
N LEU A 29 -8.27 -10.72 -1.39
CA LEU A 29 -7.58 -12.02 -1.40
C LEU A 29 -8.51 -13.22 -1.58
N MET A 30 -9.83 -13.01 -1.60
CA MET A 30 -10.78 -14.05 -2.01
C MET A 30 -10.85 -14.20 -3.54
N ILE A 31 -10.30 -13.24 -4.28
CA ILE A 31 -10.29 -13.23 -5.76
C ILE A 31 -8.86 -13.39 -6.28
N ASP A 32 -7.91 -12.68 -5.68
CA ASP A 32 -6.50 -12.68 -6.09
C ASP A 32 -5.63 -13.37 -5.03
N ASP A 33 -4.65 -14.19 -5.44
CA ASP A 33 -3.75 -14.89 -4.52
C ASP A 33 -2.42 -14.13 -4.35
N PHE A 34 -2.50 -12.87 -3.91
CA PHE A 34 -1.31 -12.07 -3.61
C PHE A 34 -0.67 -12.48 -2.28
N ASP A 35 0.66 -12.43 -2.23
CA ASP A 35 1.42 -12.71 -1.02
C ASP A 35 1.58 -11.47 -0.13
N GLU A 36 2.07 -11.67 1.09
CA GLU A 36 2.28 -10.61 2.08
C GLU A 36 3.29 -9.56 1.60
N ALA A 37 4.28 -9.97 0.79
CA ALA A 37 5.27 -9.07 0.22
C ALA A 37 4.61 -8.10 -0.77
N TYR A 38 3.77 -8.61 -1.67
CA TYR A 38 3.00 -7.80 -2.58
C TYR A 38 2.04 -6.86 -1.86
N ILE A 39 1.33 -7.36 -0.83
CA ILE A 39 0.42 -6.53 -0.03
C ILE A 39 1.20 -5.37 0.59
N THR A 40 2.34 -5.66 1.22
CA THR A 40 3.20 -4.65 1.84
C THR A 40 3.66 -3.59 0.84
N ASP A 41 4.11 -4.00 -0.34
CA ASP A 41 4.54 -3.04 -1.38
C ASP A 41 3.37 -2.28 -2.00
N ALA A 42 2.19 -2.90 -2.08
CA ALA A 42 0.99 -2.27 -2.62
C ALA A 42 0.36 -1.26 -1.65
N THR A 43 0.60 -1.40 -0.34
CA THR A 43 0.07 -0.53 0.72
C THR A 43 1.14 0.32 1.39
N SER A 44 2.37 0.37 0.88
CA SER A 44 3.41 1.23 1.44
C SER A 44 4.42 1.68 0.40
N SER A 45 5.16 2.73 0.72
CA SER A 45 6.25 3.25 -0.11
C SER A 45 7.49 3.51 0.72
N VAL A 46 8.67 3.25 0.15
CA VAL A 46 9.95 3.52 0.81
C VAL A 46 10.54 4.80 0.27
N CYS A 47 10.82 5.77 1.14
CA CYS A 47 11.47 7.00 0.74
C CYS A 47 12.88 6.70 0.19
N PRO A 48 13.21 7.12 -1.04
CA PRO A 48 14.50 6.81 -1.67
C PRO A 48 15.69 7.54 -1.03
N VAL A 49 15.44 8.53 -0.17
CA VAL A 49 16.48 9.36 0.44
C VAL A 49 16.84 8.91 1.86
N CYS A 50 15.84 8.66 2.71
CA CYS A 50 16.06 8.31 4.12
C CYS A 50 15.70 6.85 4.45
N GLY A 51 15.07 6.12 3.52
CA GLY A 51 14.61 4.74 3.74
C GLY A 51 13.35 4.62 4.63
N PHE A 52 12.74 5.73 5.04
CA PHE A 52 11.51 5.71 5.82
C PHE A 52 10.37 5.06 5.02
N ARG A 53 9.68 4.08 5.61
CA ARG A 53 8.52 3.42 5.01
C ARG A 53 7.24 4.19 5.38
N VAL A 54 6.62 4.79 4.39
CA VAL A 54 5.31 5.44 4.48
C VAL A 54 4.24 4.37 4.28
N GLN A 55 3.38 4.18 5.27
CA GLN A 55 2.19 3.34 5.14
C GLN A 55 1.07 4.13 4.47
N HIS A 56 0.45 3.54 3.46
CA HIS A 56 -0.74 4.09 2.80
C HIS A 56 -1.97 3.42 3.38
N GLY A 57 -3.06 4.18 3.51
CA GLY A 57 -4.37 3.58 3.80
C GLY A 57 -4.71 2.52 2.76
N GLY A 58 -5.24 1.37 3.14
CA GLY A 58 -5.61 0.31 2.20
C GLY A 58 -6.63 -0.64 2.79
N LEU A 59 -7.63 -1.04 1.99
CA LEU A 59 -8.60 -2.06 2.38
C LEU A 59 -8.15 -3.42 1.88
N VAL A 60 -7.82 -4.33 2.80
CA VAL A 60 -7.47 -5.72 2.48
C VAL A 60 -8.59 -6.63 2.95
N VAL A 61 -9.21 -7.35 2.01
CA VAL A 61 -10.15 -8.43 2.31
C VAL A 61 -9.37 -9.73 2.39
N GLY A 62 -9.31 -10.32 3.58
CA GLY A 62 -8.67 -11.59 3.85
C GLY A 62 -9.32 -12.76 3.11
N LYS A 63 -8.62 -13.90 3.05
CA LYS A 63 -9.13 -15.15 2.45
C LYS A 63 -10.35 -15.72 3.19
N ASP A 64 -10.52 -15.33 4.44
CA ASP A 64 -11.65 -15.63 5.32
C ASP A 64 -12.81 -14.62 5.19
N GLY A 65 -12.65 -13.59 4.32
CA GLY A 65 -13.64 -12.53 4.13
C GLY A 65 -13.58 -11.42 5.19
N VAL A 66 -12.58 -11.40 6.07
CA VAL A 66 -12.40 -10.34 7.07
C VAL A 66 -11.80 -9.10 6.42
N PHE A 67 -12.31 -7.93 6.78
CA PHE A 67 -11.82 -6.64 6.28
C PHE A 67 -10.77 -6.08 7.25
N ASN A 68 -9.57 -5.83 6.74
CA ASN A 68 -8.50 -5.14 7.46
C ASN A 68 -8.24 -3.79 6.80
N VAL A 69 -8.14 -2.74 7.62
CA VAL A 69 -7.75 -1.40 7.17
C VAL A 69 -6.29 -1.21 7.59
N GLU A 70 -5.38 -1.33 6.64
CA GLU A 70 -3.96 -1.06 6.84
C GLU A 70 -3.74 0.44 6.65
N GLY A 71 -2.94 1.08 7.52
CA GLY A 71 -2.58 2.51 7.43
C GLY A 71 -3.31 3.42 8.42
N ASN A 72 -2.53 4.25 9.12
CA ASN A 72 -2.97 5.33 10.00
C ASN A 72 -2.05 6.53 9.77
#